data_AF-A0A1U9KLR0-F1
#
_entry.id   AF-A0A1U9KLR0-F1
#
_cell.length_a   1.000
_cell.length_b   1.000
_cell.length_c   1.000
_cell.angle_alpha   90.00
_cell.angle_beta   90.00
_cell.angle_gamma   90.00
#
_symmetry.space_group_name_H-M   'P 1'
#
loop_
_entity.id
_entity.type
_entity.pdbx_description
1 polymer ?
#
loop_
_entity_poly.entity_id
_entity_poly.type
_entity_poly.pdbx_seq_one_letter_code
_entity_poly.pdbx_strand_id
1 'polypeptide(L)'
;MPSLIRNEVGNNFYVWTLADGRSSKSECVITAHGMIDPLHRRYSGPDVTFSFYCSRRTTLTDPGIAMFNTESANPRNAERVAQGSSSSMDEYLLGKYTNTDGQSRQHNGMGEDYAKLADLGRFLPRYDVVSVRNRGLRYANPVTLTELVGTLWEHGYRYNVFHCLFCRPTFSQMVSETLKGSAVPSETVQWA
;
A
#
# COMPACT_ATOMS: atom_id res chain seq x y z
N MET A 1 13.20 9.44 19.90
CA MET A 1 12.81 8.15 19.29
C MET A 1 13.74 7.88 18.10
N PRO A 2 14.30 6.68 17.96
CA PRO A 2 15.17 6.31 16.83
C PRO A 2 14.44 6.43 15.48
N SER A 3 15.16 6.81 14.43
CA SER A 3 14.67 6.78 13.05
C SER A 3 14.72 5.34 12.51
N LEU A 4 13.85 5.00 11.55
CA LEU A 4 13.87 3.69 10.92
C LEU A 4 15.00 3.61 9.89
N ILE A 5 15.64 2.45 9.83
CA ILE A 5 16.65 2.08 8.83
C ILE A 5 15.92 1.52 7.61
N ARG A 6 16.25 2.03 6.41
CA ARG A 6 15.73 1.51 5.15
C ARG A 6 16.53 0.28 4.71
N ASN A 7 15.84 -0.84 4.53
CA ASN A 7 16.37 -2.09 4.03
C ASN A 7 15.83 -2.36 2.62
N GLU A 8 16.69 -2.81 1.71
CA GLU A 8 16.24 -3.35 0.43
C GLU A 8 15.90 -4.83 0.59
N VAL A 9 14.67 -5.22 0.22
CA VAL A 9 14.20 -6.60 0.37
C VAL A 9 13.66 -7.10 -0.96
N GLY A 10 14.34 -8.11 -1.49
CA GLY A 10 14.16 -8.53 -2.89
C GLY A 10 14.38 -7.39 -3.89
N ASN A 11 13.82 -7.55 -5.08
CA ASN A 11 13.96 -6.56 -6.16
C ASN A 11 12.96 -5.39 -6.04
N ASN A 12 11.91 -5.57 -5.26
CA ASN A 12 10.71 -4.76 -5.38
C ASN A 12 10.30 -4.03 -4.10
N PHE A 13 10.94 -4.25 -2.95
CA PHE A 13 10.46 -3.70 -1.67
C PHE A 13 11.54 -2.95 -0.90
N TYR A 14 11.12 -1.85 -0.28
CA TYR A 14 11.85 -1.23 0.83
C TYR A 14 11.12 -1.53 2.12
N VAL A 15 11.87 -1.91 3.16
CA VAL A 15 11.34 -2.14 4.51
C VAL A 15 12.07 -1.24 5.49
N TRP A 16 11.32 -0.44 6.23
CA TRP A 16 11.83 0.43 7.28
C TRP A 16 11.64 -0.23 8.64
N THR A 17 12.74 -0.48 9.34
CA THR A 17 12.77 -1.18 10.64
C THR A 17 13.72 -0.48 11.62
N LEU A 18 13.64 -0.80 12.91
CA LEU A 18 14.65 -0.37 13.89
C LEU A 18 15.92 -1.22 13.88
N ALA A 19 15.94 -2.31 13.11
CA ALA A 19 17.05 -3.27 13.08
C ALA A 19 17.46 -3.57 11.64
N ASP A 20 18.74 -3.40 11.33
CA ASP A 20 19.28 -3.65 10.00
C ASP A 20 19.08 -5.13 9.57
N GLY A 21 18.62 -5.33 8.34
CA GLY A 21 18.44 -6.63 7.70
C GLY A 21 17.38 -7.56 8.31
N ARG A 22 16.55 -7.11 9.26
CA ARG A 22 15.52 -7.95 9.89
C ARG A 22 14.32 -7.15 10.39
N SER A 23 13.21 -7.84 10.67
CA SER A 23 12.07 -7.21 11.34
C SER A 23 12.47 -6.77 12.75
N SER A 24 11.95 -5.61 13.16
CA SER A 24 12.08 -5.08 14.52
C SER A 24 10.78 -5.18 15.31
N LYS A 25 9.67 -5.51 14.64
CA LYS A 25 8.32 -5.65 15.17
C LYS A 25 7.66 -6.95 14.69
N SER A 26 6.55 -7.31 15.32
CA SER A 26 5.68 -8.40 14.86
C SER A 26 4.68 -7.95 13.79
N GLU A 27 4.35 -6.66 13.75
CA GLU A 27 3.32 -6.09 12.87
C GLU A 27 3.96 -5.13 11.86
N CYS A 28 3.44 -5.13 10.62
CA CYS A 28 3.94 -4.32 9.54
C CYS A 28 2.83 -3.52 8.84
N VAL A 29 3.11 -2.27 8.50
CA VAL A 29 2.24 -1.42 7.68
C VAL A 29 2.68 -1.48 6.23
N ILE A 30 1.75 -1.84 5.34
CA ILE A 30 1.94 -1.77 3.90
C ILE A 30 1.47 -0.40 3.44
N THR A 31 2.38 0.41 2.91
CA THR A 31 2.08 1.69 2.25
C THR A 31 2.28 1.55 0.74
N ALA A 32 1.16 1.48 0.02
CA ALA A 32 1.12 1.20 -1.41
C ALA A 32 -0.14 1.81 -2.05
N HIS A 33 -0.17 1.89 -3.37
CA HIS A 33 -1.44 1.81 -4.08
C HIS A 33 -1.86 0.35 -4.21
N GLY A 34 -3.16 0.12 -4.24
CA GLY A 34 -3.72 -1.22 -4.30
C GLY A 34 -4.92 -1.26 -5.24
N MET A 35 -5.16 -2.44 -5.80
CA MET A 35 -6.39 -2.79 -6.50
C MET A 35 -6.63 -4.29 -6.39
N ILE A 36 -7.90 -4.70 -6.45
CA ILE A 36 -8.25 -6.12 -6.53
C ILE A 36 -7.71 -6.66 -7.86
N ASP A 37 -7.05 -7.83 -7.81
CA ASP A 37 -6.56 -8.50 -9.00
C ASP A 37 -7.69 -8.72 -10.03
N PRO A 38 -7.57 -8.20 -11.26
CA PRO A 38 -8.60 -8.35 -12.29
C PRO A 38 -8.81 -9.80 -12.72
N LEU A 39 -7.83 -10.69 -12.50
CA LEU A 39 -7.95 -12.12 -12.73
C LEU A 39 -8.65 -12.83 -11.56
N HIS A 40 -9.03 -12.10 -10.50
CA HIS A 40 -9.69 -12.62 -9.30
C HIS A 40 -8.94 -13.80 -8.65
N ARG A 41 -7.61 -13.81 -8.78
CA ARG A 41 -6.76 -14.75 -8.04
C ARG A 41 -6.97 -14.54 -6.54
N ARG A 42 -6.66 -15.58 -5.78
CA ARG A 42 -6.72 -15.56 -4.33
C ARG A 42 -5.31 -15.46 -3.78
N TYR A 43 -5.17 -14.75 -2.67
CA TYR A 43 -3.92 -14.74 -1.93
C TYR A 43 -3.53 -16.18 -1.55
N SER A 44 -2.26 -16.51 -1.75
CA SER A 44 -1.73 -17.87 -1.56
C SER A 44 -0.39 -17.90 -0.82
N GLY A 45 -0.05 -16.80 -0.12
CA GLY A 45 1.20 -16.66 0.62
C GLY A 45 1.19 -17.30 2.01
N PRO A 46 2.16 -16.93 2.88
CA PRO A 46 2.23 -17.36 4.28
C PRO A 46 1.02 -16.97 5.13
N ASP A 47 0.72 -17.81 6.14
CA ASP A 47 -0.40 -17.64 7.08
C ASP A 47 -0.22 -16.42 7.98
N VAL A 48 -0.96 -15.36 7.65
CA VAL A 48 -0.92 -14.06 8.32
C VAL A 48 -2.32 -13.47 8.44
N THR A 49 -2.45 -12.46 9.30
CA THR A 49 -3.67 -11.64 9.36
C THR A 49 -3.48 -10.34 8.59
N PHE A 50 -4.42 -10.04 7.70
CA PHE A 50 -4.53 -8.72 7.07
C PHE A 50 -5.56 -7.87 7.79
N SER A 51 -5.23 -6.61 8.05
CA SER A 51 -6.16 -5.59 8.55
C SER A 51 -6.36 -4.53 7.47
N PHE A 52 -7.51 -4.53 6.80
CA PHE A 52 -7.84 -3.57 5.75
C PHE A 52 -8.58 -2.36 6.32
N TYR A 53 -8.01 -1.18 6.10
CA TYR A 53 -8.55 0.09 6.61
C TYR A 53 -9.56 0.78 5.67
N CYS A 54 -9.84 0.15 4.53
CA CYS A 54 -10.93 0.56 3.65
C CYS A 54 -11.77 -0.65 3.29
N SER A 55 -13.06 -0.43 3.01
CA SER A 55 -13.94 -1.47 2.50
C SER A 55 -13.46 -1.97 1.14
N ARG A 56 -13.86 -3.20 0.80
CA ARG A 56 -13.64 -3.79 -0.52
C ARG A 56 -14.35 -2.93 -1.58
N ARG A 57 -13.74 -2.77 -2.76
CA ARG A 57 -14.26 -1.96 -3.88
C ARG A 57 -14.31 -0.46 -3.59
N THR A 58 -13.43 0.04 -2.73
CA THR A 58 -13.36 1.46 -2.35
C THR A 58 -12.01 2.05 -2.70
N THR A 59 -12.03 3.25 -3.29
CA THR A 59 -10.85 4.12 -3.45
C THR A 59 -10.76 5.04 -2.24
N LEU A 60 -9.58 5.13 -1.63
CA LEU A 60 -9.31 6.11 -0.59
C LEU A 60 -8.92 7.44 -1.24
N THR A 61 -9.46 8.55 -0.74
CA THR A 61 -9.08 9.90 -1.19
C THR A 61 -7.60 10.16 -0.96
N ASP A 62 -7.06 9.63 0.14
CA ASP A 62 -5.63 9.61 0.43
C ASP A 62 -5.34 8.32 1.23
N PRO A 63 -4.73 7.27 0.62
CA PRO A 63 -4.33 6.07 1.34
C PRO A 63 -3.14 6.30 2.28
N GLY A 64 -2.78 7.55 2.55
CA GLY A 64 -1.54 7.88 3.18
C GLY A 64 -1.43 7.64 4.67
N ILE A 65 -0.18 7.70 5.14
CA ILE A 65 0.18 7.43 6.54
C ILE A 65 -0.61 8.27 7.54
N ALA A 66 -1.07 9.46 7.14
CA ALA A 66 -1.86 10.35 7.98
C ALA A 66 -3.13 9.66 8.49
N MET A 67 -3.67 8.67 7.77
CA MET A 67 -4.79 7.87 8.26
C MET A 67 -4.45 7.18 9.58
N PHE A 68 -3.21 6.70 9.81
CA PHE A 68 -2.79 6.09 11.08
C PHE A 68 -2.79 7.03 12.29
N ASN A 69 -2.62 8.34 12.05
CA ASN A 69 -2.61 9.35 13.11
C ASN A 69 -4.02 9.88 13.44
N THR A 70 -5.06 9.37 12.80
CA THR A 70 -6.46 9.79 13.03
C THR A 70 -7.28 8.63 13.59
N GLU A 71 -8.38 8.92 14.30
CA GLU A 71 -9.34 7.91 14.77
C GLU A 71 -9.86 6.98 13.64
N SER A 72 -9.65 7.36 12.38
CA SER A 72 -9.97 6.57 11.17
C SER A 72 -9.07 5.35 10.96
N ALA A 73 -7.89 5.27 11.57
CA ALA A 73 -7.09 4.05 11.66
C ALA A 73 -7.24 3.31 12.98
N ASN A 74 -8.38 3.47 13.63
CA ASN A 74 -8.75 2.58 14.71
C ASN A 74 -8.76 1.13 14.16
N PRO A 75 -7.90 0.23 14.65
CA PRO A 75 -7.89 -1.17 14.21
C PRO A 75 -9.24 -1.87 14.41
N ARG A 76 -10.13 -1.30 15.25
CA ARG A 76 -11.51 -1.76 15.44
C ARG A 76 -12.40 -1.60 14.21
N ASN A 77 -12.06 -0.70 13.30
CA ASN A 77 -12.81 -0.47 12.05
C ASN A 77 -12.18 -1.20 10.85
N ALA A 78 -11.04 -1.87 11.06
CA ALA A 78 -10.39 -2.62 9.99
C ALA A 78 -11.07 -3.96 9.77
N GLU A 79 -11.31 -4.32 8.51
CA GLU A 79 -11.69 -5.68 8.14
C GLU A 79 -10.47 -6.59 8.37
N ARG A 80 -10.58 -7.51 9.34
CA ARG A 80 -9.54 -8.50 9.63
C ARG A 80 -9.80 -9.79 8.87
N VAL A 81 -8.84 -10.20 8.06
CA VAL A 81 -8.89 -11.45 7.30
C VAL A 81 -7.68 -12.29 7.67
N ALA A 82 -7.92 -13.42 8.35
CA ALA A 82 -6.90 -14.43 8.58
C ALA A 82 -6.90 -15.45 7.44
N GLN A 83 -5.73 -15.89 7.00
CA GLN A 83 -5.62 -17.02 6.09
C GLN A 83 -6.14 -18.29 6.78
N GLY A 84 -6.79 -19.18 6.01
CA GLY A 84 -7.46 -20.37 6.56
C GLY A 84 -8.87 -20.14 7.12
N SER A 85 -9.33 -18.89 7.22
CA SER A 85 -10.77 -18.61 7.33
C SER A 85 -11.49 -19.04 6.04
N SER A 86 -12.75 -19.49 6.13
CA SER A 86 -13.54 -20.12 5.06
C SER A 86 -13.78 -19.27 3.79
N SER A 87 -13.19 -18.07 3.75
CA SER A 87 -13.26 -17.09 2.67
C SER A 87 -11.85 -16.84 2.15
N SER A 88 -11.52 -17.36 0.96
CA SER A 88 -10.25 -17.06 0.32
C SER A 88 -10.15 -15.55 0.05
N MET A 89 -9.20 -14.87 0.67
CA MET A 89 -8.97 -13.44 0.46
C MET A 89 -8.64 -13.15 -1.01
N ASP A 90 -9.18 -12.06 -1.56
CA ASP A 90 -8.78 -11.59 -2.90
C ASP A 90 -7.27 -11.33 -2.92
N GLU A 91 -6.66 -11.60 -4.07
CA GLU A 91 -5.33 -11.08 -4.39
C GLU A 91 -5.42 -9.57 -4.68
N TYR A 92 -4.36 -8.85 -4.33
CA TYR A 92 -4.22 -7.44 -4.64
C TYR A 92 -2.97 -7.20 -5.48
N LEU A 93 -3.12 -6.39 -6.52
CA LEU A 93 -1.99 -5.80 -7.23
C LEU A 93 -1.58 -4.54 -6.48
N LEU A 94 -0.29 -4.39 -6.23
CA LEU A 94 0.29 -3.30 -5.47
C LEU A 94 1.19 -2.44 -6.36
N GLY A 95 1.18 -1.14 -6.09
CA GLY A 95 2.01 -0.16 -6.77
C GLY A 95 2.66 0.81 -5.79
N LYS A 96 3.71 1.46 -6.26
CA LYS A 96 4.46 2.51 -5.56
C LYS A 96 3.51 3.61 -5.12
N TYR A 97 3.58 3.94 -3.84
CA TYR A 97 2.78 4.98 -3.20
C TYR A 97 3.46 6.37 -3.22
N THR A 98 4.80 6.42 -3.23
CA THR A 98 5.56 7.68 -3.15
C THR A 98 6.15 8.14 -4.49
N ASN A 99 6.56 9.40 -4.56
CA ASN A 99 7.50 9.86 -5.61
C ASN A 99 8.94 9.45 -5.26
N THR A 100 9.77 9.29 -6.28
CA THR A 100 11.20 8.97 -6.12
C THR A 100 11.92 10.18 -5.52
N ASP A 101 12.84 9.92 -4.58
CA ASP A 101 13.73 10.86 -3.88
C ASP A 101 13.90 12.23 -4.58
N GLY A 102 13.00 13.18 -4.31
CA GLY A 102 13.09 14.57 -4.77
C GLY A 102 13.05 14.82 -6.29
N GLN A 103 12.76 13.82 -7.13
CA GLN A 103 12.85 13.93 -8.58
C GLN A 103 11.49 13.59 -9.25
N SER A 104 10.87 14.65 -9.79
CA SER A 104 9.72 14.70 -10.71
C SER A 104 8.30 14.88 -10.13
N ARG A 105 7.50 15.53 -11.00
CA ARG A 105 6.26 16.29 -10.78
C ARG A 105 5.03 15.39 -10.89
N GLN A 106 4.02 15.65 -10.05
CA GLN A 106 2.59 15.31 -10.27
C GLN A 106 2.12 13.85 -10.12
N HIS A 107 2.48 13.11 -9.07
CA HIS A 107 1.60 12.01 -8.60
C HIS A 107 1.69 11.92 -7.08
N ASN A 108 0.56 12.05 -6.37
CA ASN A 108 0.41 12.42 -4.95
C ASN A 108 0.56 13.94 -4.68
N GLY A 109 -0.56 14.63 -4.45
CA GLY A 109 -0.60 16.09 -4.22
C GLY A 109 0.02 16.54 -2.89
N MET A 110 0.49 15.59 -2.06
CA MET A 110 0.93 15.81 -0.67
C MET A 110 2.45 15.65 -0.49
N GLY A 111 3.21 15.44 -1.59
CA GLY A 111 4.67 15.42 -1.57
C GLY A 111 5.26 14.26 -0.78
N GLU A 112 4.66 13.07 -0.89
CA GLU A 112 5.10 11.90 -0.13
C GLU A 112 6.29 11.26 -0.84
N ASP A 113 7.45 11.24 -0.17
CA ASP A 113 8.71 10.66 -0.63
C ASP A 113 9.22 9.60 0.38
N TYR A 114 10.25 8.84 -0.01
CA TYR A 114 10.83 7.83 0.85
C TYR A 114 11.55 8.40 2.08
N ALA A 115 11.98 9.67 2.04
CA ALA A 115 12.62 10.33 3.17
C ALA A 115 11.62 10.52 4.32
N LYS A 116 10.37 10.88 4.00
CA LYS A 116 9.27 10.96 4.98
C LYS A 116 8.90 9.60 5.58
N LEU A 117 9.15 8.49 4.86
CA LEU A 117 8.91 7.15 5.41
C LEU A 117 9.89 6.78 6.54
N ALA A 118 11.13 7.29 6.50
CA ALA A 118 12.13 7.04 7.55
C ALA A 118 11.74 7.70 8.91
N ASP A 119 11.00 8.80 8.87
CA ASP A 119 10.51 9.50 10.05
C ASP A 119 9.24 8.85 10.65
N LEU A 120 8.62 7.88 9.95
CA LEU A 120 7.43 7.20 10.44
C LEU A 120 7.63 6.42 11.71
N GLY A 121 8.85 5.94 12.00
CA GLY A 121 9.13 5.27 13.27
C GLY A 121 8.77 6.12 14.49
N ARG A 122 8.71 7.45 14.33
CA ARG A 122 8.26 8.38 15.38
C ARG A 122 6.74 8.36 15.58
N PHE A 123 5.96 8.18 14.52
CA PHE A 123 4.50 8.19 14.53
C PHE A 123 3.89 6.79 14.68
N LEU A 124 4.62 5.77 14.23
CA LEU A 124 4.23 4.37 14.21
C LEU A 124 5.20 3.51 15.05
N PRO A 125 5.41 3.80 16.35
CA PRO A 125 6.43 3.12 17.16
C PRO A 125 6.21 1.61 17.32
N ARG A 126 5.01 1.12 16.96
CA ARG A 126 4.59 -0.28 17.05
C ARG A 126 4.81 -1.07 15.76
N TYR A 127 5.08 -0.41 14.64
CA TYR A 127 5.05 -1.04 13.32
C TYR A 127 6.37 -0.89 12.58
N ASP A 128 6.79 -1.94 11.89
CA ASP A 128 7.68 -1.79 10.75
C ASP A 128 6.87 -1.33 9.54
N VAL A 129 7.51 -0.76 8.53
CA VAL A 129 6.81 -0.22 7.34
C VAL A 129 7.39 -0.84 6.08
N VAL A 130 6.55 -1.26 5.14
CA VAL A 130 6.94 -1.75 3.82
C VAL A 130 6.30 -0.93 2.72
N SER A 131 7.07 -0.63 1.67
CA SER A 131 6.58 0.04 0.47
C SER A 131 7.14 -0.60 -0.81
N VAL A 132 6.40 -0.46 -1.91
CA VAL A 132 6.80 -0.93 -3.24
C VAL A 132 7.82 0.03 -3.85
N ARG A 133 8.92 -0.52 -4.37
CA ARG A 133 9.97 0.19 -5.11
C ARG A 133 9.55 0.39 -6.55
N ASN A 134 9.60 1.63 -7.05
CA ASN A 134 9.74 1.96 -8.49
C ASN A 134 8.89 1.15 -9.49
N ARG A 135 7.64 0.83 -9.13
CA ARG A 135 6.66 0.15 -9.99
C ARG A 135 5.28 0.77 -9.76
N GLY A 136 4.64 1.28 -10.80
CA GLY A 136 3.23 1.69 -10.73
C GLY A 136 2.27 0.53 -11.01
N LEU A 137 0.99 0.69 -10.70
CA LEU A 137 -0.05 -0.29 -11.04
C LEU A 137 -0.26 -0.48 -12.54
N ARG A 138 0.23 0.46 -13.37
CA ARG A 138 0.09 0.46 -14.84
C ARG A 138 1.22 -0.27 -15.57
N TYR A 139 2.22 -0.79 -14.87
CA TYR A 139 3.31 -1.52 -15.51
C TYR A 139 2.86 -2.94 -15.85
N ALA A 140 3.46 -3.53 -16.89
CA ALA A 140 3.11 -4.86 -17.38
C ALA A 140 3.27 -6.00 -16.35
N ASN A 141 3.95 -5.73 -15.23
CA ASN A 141 4.15 -6.69 -14.15
C ASN A 141 4.02 -5.98 -12.78
N PRO A 142 2.80 -5.74 -12.28
CA PRO A 142 2.58 -5.21 -10.95
C PRO A 142 2.89 -6.30 -9.91
N VAL A 143 3.44 -5.89 -8.76
CA VAL A 143 3.72 -6.84 -7.67
C VAL A 143 2.43 -7.23 -6.97
N THR A 144 2.32 -8.47 -6.54
CA THR A 144 1.12 -8.94 -5.83
C THR A 144 1.31 -8.89 -4.31
N LEU A 145 0.22 -8.96 -3.55
CA LEU A 145 0.29 -9.09 -2.11
C LEU A 145 0.90 -10.44 -1.71
N THR A 146 0.62 -11.52 -2.45
CA THR A 146 1.33 -12.80 -2.29
C THR A 146 2.85 -12.65 -2.47
N GLU A 147 3.30 -11.96 -3.52
CA GLU A 147 4.72 -11.72 -3.78
C GLU A 147 5.36 -10.91 -2.66
N LEU A 148 4.68 -9.86 -2.18
CA LEU A 148 5.16 -9.04 -1.07
C LEU A 148 5.37 -9.89 0.19
N VAL A 149 4.35 -10.61 0.64
CA VAL A 149 4.47 -11.37 1.89
C VAL A 149 5.46 -12.53 1.74
N GLY A 150 5.45 -13.23 0.60
CA GLY A 150 6.43 -14.28 0.30
C GLY A 150 7.86 -13.78 0.35
N THR A 151 8.16 -12.68 -0.34
CA THR A 151 9.51 -12.08 -0.37
C THR A 151 9.96 -11.65 1.03
N LEU A 152 9.08 -11.01 1.82
CA LEU A 152 9.41 -10.65 3.19
C LEU A 152 9.77 -11.89 4.03
N TRP A 153 8.97 -12.95 3.90
CA TRP A 153 9.16 -14.19 4.65
C TRP A 153 10.47 -14.91 4.33
N GLU A 154 10.79 -15.00 3.03
CA GLU A 154 12.04 -15.58 2.52
C GLU A 154 13.27 -14.85 3.05
N HIS A 155 13.16 -13.53 3.23
CA HIS A 155 14.21 -12.68 3.80
C HIS A 155 14.16 -12.54 5.33
N GLY A 156 13.34 -13.34 6.02
CA GLY A 156 13.31 -13.38 7.49
C GLY A 156 12.41 -12.35 8.17
N TYR A 157 11.67 -11.54 7.41
CA TYR A 157 10.69 -10.59 7.94
C TYR A 157 9.33 -11.28 8.16
N ARG A 158 9.21 -11.98 9.29
CA ARG A 158 8.07 -12.84 9.63
C ARG A 158 7.02 -12.10 10.46
N TYR A 159 6.28 -11.19 9.82
CA TYR A 159 5.19 -10.46 10.47
C TYR A 159 3.95 -11.33 10.66
N ASN A 160 3.25 -11.17 11.78
CA ASN A 160 1.99 -11.86 12.05
C ASN A 160 0.76 -11.08 11.58
N VAL A 161 0.88 -9.75 11.48
CA VAL A 161 -0.19 -8.86 11.02
C VAL A 161 0.35 -7.87 9.99
N PHE A 162 -0.37 -7.77 8.88
CA PHE A 162 -0.17 -6.74 7.88
C PHE A 162 -1.32 -5.74 7.92
N HIS A 163 -0.97 -4.46 8.10
CA HIS A 163 -1.89 -3.33 8.06
C HIS A 163 -1.90 -2.76 6.64
N CYS A 164 -3.01 -2.95 5.94
CA CYS A 164 -3.15 -2.62 4.54
C CYS A 164 -3.66 -1.18 4.37
N LEU A 165 -2.74 -0.24 4.11
CA LEU A 165 -3.06 1.15 3.76
C LEU A 165 -2.97 1.33 2.26
N PHE A 166 -3.99 0.84 1.56
CA PHE A 166 -4.10 0.99 0.13
C PHE A 166 -5.55 0.89 -0.31
N CYS A 167 -5.86 1.48 -1.45
CA CYS A 167 -7.18 1.38 -2.08
C CYS A 167 -7.52 -0.08 -2.44
N ARG A 168 -8.81 -0.43 -2.44
CA ARG A 168 -9.29 -1.77 -2.84
C ARG A 168 -10.26 -1.74 -4.04
N PRO A 169 -10.11 -0.87 -5.05
CA PRO A 169 -11.03 -0.80 -6.18
C PRO A 169 -10.89 -2.02 -7.09
N THR A 170 -11.91 -2.30 -7.89
CA THR A 170 -11.77 -3.16 -9.07
C THR A 170 -11.09 -2.40 -10.21
N PHE A 171 -10.56 -3.14 -11.20
CA PHE A 171 -10.04 -2.54 -12.42
C PHE A 171 -11.07 -1.63 -13.11
N SER A 172 -12.33 -2.05 -13.18
CA SER A 172 -13.41 -1.26 -13.78
C SER A 172 -13.66 0.07 -13.06
N GLN A 173 -13.53 0.11 -11.74
CA GLN A 173 -13.64 1.35 -10.96
C GLN A 173 -12.50 2.31 -11.28
N MET A 174 -11.25 1.82 -11.32
CA MET A 174 -10.10 2.66 -11.69
C MET A 174 -10.19 3.21 -13.11
N VAL A 175 -10.65 2.40 -14.08
CA VAL A 175 -10.85 2.85 -15.47
C VAL A 175 -11.93 3.93 -15.51
N SER A 176 -13.05 3.73 -14.80
CA SER A 176 -14.14 4.70 -14.75
C SER A 176 -13.71 6.04 -14.14
N GLU A 177 -12.91 6.01 -13.08
CA GLU A 177 -12.33 7.21 -12.47
C GLU A 177 -11.34 7.92 -13.41
N THR A 178 -10.50 7.15 -14.12
CA THR A 178 -9.56 7.69 -15.12
C THR A 178 -10.29 8.37 -16.27
N LEU A 179 -11.36 7.75 -16.79
CA LEU A 179 -12.18 8.32 -17.87
C LEU A 179 -12.92 9.58 -17.42
N LYS A 180 -13.45 9.61 -16.20
CA LYS A 180 -14.08 10.82 -15.62
C LYS A 180 -13.08 11.96 -15.44
N GLY A 181 -11.85 11.67 -15.02
CA GLY A 181 -10.77 12.66 -14.90
C GLY A 181 -10.17 13.13 -16.23
N SER A 182 -10.47 12.42 -17.34
CA SER A 182 -10.02 12.77 -18.70
C SER A 182 -11.07 13.56 -19.48
N ALA A 183 -12.23 13.85 -18.90
CA ALA A 183 -13.20 14.75 -19.50
C ALA A 183 -12.64 16.17 -19.47
N VAL A 184 -12.15 16.64 -20.62
CA VAL A 184 -11.84 18.06 -20.86
C VAL A 184 -13.12 18.84 -20.54
N PRO A 185 -13.10 19.87 -19.68
CA PRO A 185 -14.27 20.71 -19.51
C PRO A 185 -14.62 21.29 -20.87
N SER A 186 -15.81 20.98 -21.39
CA SER A 186 -16.31 21.62 -22.59
C SER A 186 -16.45 23.10 -22.27
N GLU A 187 -15.51 23.92 -22.75
CA GLU A 187 -15.69 25.35 -22.80
C GLU A 187 -16.95 25.63 -23.62
N THR A 188 -17.99 26.09 -22.93
CA THR A 188 -19.16 26.68 -23.56
C THR A 188 -18.69 27.96 -24.24
N VAL A 189 -18.34 27.88 -25.53
CA VAL A 189 -18.15 29.06 -26.37
C VAL A 189 -19.51 29.72 -26.54
N GLN A 190 -19.79 30.74 -25.73
CA GLN A 190 -20.87 31.68 -25.99
C GLN A 190 -20.41 32.60 -27.12
N TRP A 191 -21.03 32.47 -28.28
CA TRP A 191 -20.94 33.45 -29.36
C TRP A 191 -21.77 34.67 -28.97
N ALA A 192 -21.12 35.84 -28.96
CA ALA A 192 -21.76 37.15 -28.91
C ALA A 192 -22.20 37.59 -30.32
#